data_AF-A0A7V5P0E0-F1
#
_entry.id   AF-A0A7V5P0E0-F1
#
_cell.length_a   1.000
_cell.length_b   1.000
_cell.length_c   1.000
_cell.angle_alpha   90.00
_cell.angle_beta   90.00
_cell.angle_gamma   90.00
#
_symmetry.space_group_name_H-M   'P 1'
#
loop_
_entity.id
_entity.type
_entity.pdbx_description
1 polymer ?
#
loop_
_entity_poly.entity_id
_entity_poly.type
_entity_poly.pdbx_seq_one_letter_code
_entity_poly.pdbx_strand_id
1 'polypeptide(L)'
;MPPEELVQEILAEAKELVAKLDEETSSKLPPEKYQDAFISFSQVFLWAITQELQGEDREGLEKELFLRLARGVLEEMLGREATEAEFDYFLTYYRSHFELLRRELSAQEELEFPRARDSNLEKYLSRLLSHLLAQEREVSH
;
A
#
# COMPACT_ATOMS: atom_id res chain seq x y z
N MET A 1 19.38 -3.77 3.00
CA MET A 1 18.58 -4.54 2.05
C MET A 1 18.48 -3.71 0.78
N PRO A 2 18.69 -4.28 -0.42
CA PRO A 2 18.51 -3.58 -1.69
C PRO A 2 17.06 -3.09 -1.88
N PRO A 3 16.82 -1.97 -2.58
CA PRO A 3 15.47 -1.47 -2.86
C PRO A 3 14.58 -2.48 -3.59
N GLU A 4 15.14 -3.31 -4.46
CA GLU A 4 14.36 -4.35 -5.16
C GLU A 4 13.79 -5.41 -4.21
N GLU A 5 14.58 -5.87 -3.23
CA GLU A 5 14.14 -6.86 -2.25
C GLU A 5 13.01 -6.30 -1.37
N LEU A 6 13.16 -5.06 -0.91
CA LEU A 6 12.13 -4.37 -0.12
C LEU A 6 10.82 -4.23 -0.90
N VAL A 7 10.88 -3.91 -2.19
CA VAL A 7 9.68 -3.82 -3.02
C VAL A 7 8.97 -5.16 -3.14
N GLN A 8 9.71 -6.26 -3.33
CA GLN A 8 9.11 -7.59 -3.41
C GLN A 8 8.48 -8.02 -2.09
N GLU A 9 9.10 -7.69 -0.95
CA GLU A 9 8.53 -7.92 0.38
C GLU A 9 7.21 -7.16 0.54
N ILE A 10 7.19 -5.86 0.23
CA ILE A 10 5.96 -5.04 0.31
C ILE A 10 4.84 -5.61 -0.56
N LEU A 11 5.14 -6.01 -1.80
CA LEU A 11 4.16 -6.57 -2.72
C LEU A 11 3.59 -7.90 -2.19
N ALA A 12 4.45 -8.75 -1.62
CA ALA A 12 4.02 -10.02 -1.04
C ALA A 12 3.11 -9.80 0.19
N GLU A 13 3.49 -8.92 1.10
CA GLU A 13 2.69 -8.60 2.29
C GLU A 13 1.35 -7.97 1.92
N ALA A 14 1.34 -7.03 0.97
CA ALA A 14 0.11 -6.42 0.48
C ALA A 14 -0.83 -7.45 -0.16
N LYS A 15 -0.30 -8.40 -0.97
CA LYS A 15 -1.10 -9.49 -1.54
C LYS A 15 -1.72 -10.39 -0.47
N GLU A 16 -0.97 -10.72 0.58
CA GLU A 16 -1.48 -11.53 1.68
C GLU A 16 -2.65 -10.85 2.39
N LEU A 17 -2.57 -9.53 2.61
CA LEU A 17 -3.66 -8.77 3.21
C LEU A 17 -4.89 -8.67 2.31
N VAL A 18 -4.71 -8.51 0.99
CA VAL A 18 -5.84 -8.54 0.06
C VAL A 18 -6.47 -9.94 0.02
N ALA A 19 -5.68 -11.00 0.10
CA ALA A 19 -6.20 -12.37 0.18
C ALA A 19 -7.01 -12.59 1.47
N LYS A 20 -6.52 -12.09 2.62
CA LYS A 20 -7.28 -12.12 3.88
C LYS A 20 -8.59 -11.34 3.76
N LEU A 21 -8.57 -10.17 3.11
CA LEU A 21 -9.77 -9.40 2.84
C LEU A 21 -10.77 -10.18 1.98
N ASP A 22 -10.28 -10.87 0.93
CA ASP A 22 -11.09 -11.73 0.04
C ASP A 22 -11.75 -12.89 0.79
N GLU A 23 -11.00 -13.55 1.70
CA GLU A 23 -11.49 -14.64 2.55
C GLU A 23 -12.56 -14.19 3.56
N GLU A 24 -12.41 -12.99 4.12
CA GLU A 24 -13.34 -12.42 5.11
C GLU A 24 -14.60 -11.84 4.48
N THR A 25 -14.57 -11.52 3.18
CA THR A 25 -15.77 -11.15 2.41
C THR A 25 -16.61 -12.37 2.05
N SER A 26 -17.94 -12.27 2.18
CA SER A 26 -18.87 -13.38 1.86
C SER A 26 -18.93 -13.74 0.36
N SER A 27 -18.30 -12.91 -0.48
CA SER A 27 -18.16 -13.08 -1.93
C SER A 27 -16.75 -12.67 -2.32
N LYS A 28 -16.22 -13.29 -3.38
CA LYS A 28 -14.94 -12.88 -3.97
C LYS A 28 -14.94 -11.39 -4.29
N LEU A 29 -13.88 -10.68 -3.90
CA LEU A 29 -13.67 -9.27 -4.18
C LEU A 29 -13.71 -9.02 -5.68
N PRO A 30 -14.49 -8.02 -6.14
CA PRO A 30 -14.45 -7.62 -7.54
C PRO A 30 -13.07 -7.02 -7.87
N PRO A 31 -12.62 -7.10 -9.14
CA PRO A 31 -11.28 -6.68 -9.55
C PRO A 31 -10.90 -5.26 -9.13
N GLU A 32 -11.84 -4.31 -9.22
CA GLU A 32 -11.61 -2.91 -8.83
C GLU A 32 -11.29 -2.77 -7.33
N LYS A 33 -12.01 -3.51 -6.48
CA LYS A 33 -11.79 -3.53 -5.03
C LYS A 33 -10.48 -4.21 -4.66
N TYR A 34 -10.11 -5.27 -5.39
CA TYR A 34 -8.80 -5.89 -5.25
C TYR A 34 -7.69 -4.87 -5.54
N GLN A 35 -7.81 -4.11 -6.64
CA GLN A 35 -6.82 -3.11 -7.04
C GLN A 35 -6.70 -2.00 -6.01
N ASP A 36 -7.82 -1.44 -5.54
CA ASP A 36 -7.82 -0.38 -4.53
C ASP A 36 -7.22 -0.85 -3.19
N ALA A 37 -7.59 -2.05 -2.74
CA ALA A 37 -7.03 -2.65 -1.52
C ALA A 37 -5.52 -2.90 -1.67
N PHE A 38 -5.09 -3.42 -2.82
CA PHE A 38 -3.68 -3.72 -3.08
C PHE A 38 -2.83 -2.44 -3.12
N ILE A 39 -3.32 -1.40 -3.78
CA ILE A 39 -2.69 -0.07 -3.79
C ILE A 39 -2.60 0.48 -2.37
N SER A 40 -3.70 0.43 -1.61
CA SER A 40 -3.76 0.94 -0.24
C SER A 40 -2.77 0.23 0.68
N PHE A 41 -2.79 -1.10 0.73
CA PHE A 41 -1.86 -1.86 1.59
C PHE A 41 -0.40 -1.63 1.18
N SER A 42 -0.08 -1.65 -0.11
CA SER A 42 1.29 -1.39 -0.58
C SER A 42 1.83 -0.03 -0.11
N GLN A 43 0.98 0.99 -0.12
CA GLN A 43 1.34 2.34 0.29
C GLN A 43 1.48 2.51 1.80
N VAL A 44 0.70 1.76 2.59
CA VAL A 44 0.86 1.72 4.05
C VAL A 44 2.23 1.14 4.42
N PHE A 45 2.61 0.03 3.81
CA PHE A 45 3.93 -0.57 4.04
C PHE A 45 5.07 0.35 3.57
N LEU A 46 4.93 0.97 2.39
CA LEU A 46 5.89 1.98 1.93
C LEU A 46 6.06 3.11 2.95
N TRP A 47 4.95 3.64 3.45
CA TRP A 47 5.00 4.70 4.45
C TRP A 47 5.69 4.25 5.73
N ALA A 48 5.36 3.05 6.25
CA ALA A 48 5.98 2.49 7.44
C ALA A 48 7.50 2.35 7.29
N ILE A 49 7.95 1.75 6.17
CA ILE A 49 9.37 1.56 5.87
C ILE A 49 10.09 2.91 5.75
N THR A 50 9.48 3.89 5.08
CA THR A 50 10.08 5.23 4.89
C THR A 50 10.18 6.06 6.17
N GLN A 51 9.42 5.73 7.22
CA GLN A 51 9.61 6.33 8.55
C GLN A 51 10.86 5.80 9.26
N GLU A 52 11.29 4.58 8.95
CA GLU A 52 12.46 3.96 9.55
C GLU A 52 13.77 4.31 8.87
N LEU A 53 13.71 4.85 7.64
CA LEU A 53 14.90 5.26 6.90
C LEU A 53 15.65 6.36 7.68
N GLN A 54 16.92 6.09 8.00
CA GLN A 54 17.84 7.01 8.65
C GLN A 54 18.99 7.38 7.70
N GLY A 55 19.54 8.59 7.82
CA GLY A 55 20.76 9.02 7.13
C GLY A 55 20.56 10.10 6.06
N GLU A 56 21.68 10.55 5.48
CA GLU A 56 21.75 11.68 4.55
C GLU A 56 21.10 11.40 3.17
N ASP A 57 20.89 10.12 2.81
CA ASP A 57 20.30 9.70 1.52
C ASP A 57 18.85 9.18 1.65
N ARG A 58 18.16 9.55 2.74
CA ARG A 58 16.78 9.12 3.00
C ARG A 58 15.83 9.48 1.86
N GLU A 59 15.90 10.72 1.38
CA GLU A 59 14.98 11.24 0.36
C GLU A 59 15.20 10.55 -0.99
N GLY A 60 16.46 10.26 -1.34
CA GLY A 60 16.81 9.50 -2.55
C GLY A 60 16.24 8.08 -2.50
N LEU A 61 16.42 7.40 -1.38
CA LEU A 61 15.94 6.03 -1.18
C LEU A 61 14.40 5.96 -1.10
N GLU A 62 13.74 6.91 -0.43
CA GLU A 62 12.27 7.01 -0.39
C GLU A 62 11.71 7.18 -1.81
N LYS A 63 12.31 8.06 -2.61
CA LYS A 63 11.91 8.27 -4.00
C LYS A 63 12.10 7.02 -4.85
N GLU A 64 13.24 6.33 -4.70
CA GLU A 64 13.52 5.10 -5.44
C GLU A 64 12.52 4.00 -5.09
N LEU A 65 12.27 3.77 -3.80
CA LEU A 65 11.30 2.80 -3.32
C LEU A 65 9.89 3.11 -3.82
N PHE A 66 9.48 4.39 -3.74
CA PHE A 66 8.17 4.82 -4.23
C PHE A 66 7.98 4.50 -5.73
N LEU A 67 8.96 4.87 -6.58
CA LEU A 67 8.87 4.65 -8.03
C LEU A 67 8.87 3.16 -8.39
N ARG A 68 9.74 2.37 -7.76
CA ARG A 68 9.83 0.92 -8.01
C ARG A 68 8.58 0.21 -7.52
N LEU A 69 8.06 0.57 -6.35
CA LEU A 69 6.84 -0.01 -5.83
C LEU A 69 5.64 0.34 -6.69
N ALA A 70 5.49 1.60 -7.11
CA ALA A 70 4.42 2.00 -8.02
C ALA A 70 4.46 1.15 -9.32
N ARG A 71 5.65 0.92 -9.87
CA ARG A 71 5.79 0.07 -11.06
C ARG A 71 5.42 -1.38 -10.77
N GLY A 72 5.92 -1.95 -9.67
CA GLY A 72 5.58 -3.31 -9.26
C GLY A 72 4.08 -3.50 -9.06
N VAL A 73 3.42 -2.56 -8.38
CA VAL A 73 1.96 -2.59 -8.20
C VAL A 73 1.22 -2.57 -9.54
N LEU A 74 1.63 -1.70 -10.47
CA LEU A 74 1.04 -1.65 -11.81
C LEU A 74 1.23 -2.96 -12.58
N GLU A 75 2.44 -3.50 -12.60
CA GLU A 75 2.78 -4.72 -13.34
C GLU A 75 2.05 -5.95 -12.77
N GLU A 76 1.86 -6.00 -11.46
CA GLU A 76 1.04 -7.01 -10.79
C GLU A 76 -0.44 -6.92 -11.19
N MET A 77 -0.99 -5.71 -11.28
CA MET A 77 -2.38 -5.53 -11.75
C MET A 77 -2.56 -5.86 -13.23
N LEU A 78 -1.53 -5.61 -14.06
CA LEU A 78 -1.55 -5.89 -15.49
C LEU A 78 -1.24 -7.37 -15.81
N GLY A 79 -0.54 -8.08 -14.91
CA GLY A 79 0.01 -9.41 -15.17
C GLY A 79 1.11 -9.42 -16.25
N ARG A 80 1.70 -8.25 -16.55
CA ARG A 80 2.76 -8.05 -17.54
C ARG A 80 3.56 -6.80 -17.22
N GLU A 81 4.71 -6.66 -17.89
CA GLU A 81 5.49 -5.41 -17.86
C GLU A 81 4.66 -4.22 -18.36
N ALA A 82 4.82 -3.09 -17.65
CA ALA A 82 4.15 -1.84 -17.96
C ALA A 82 4.97 -1.04 -18.97
N THR A 83 4.29 -0.44 -19.95
CA THR A 83 4.93 0.57 -20.81
C THR A 83 5.18 1.86 -20.03
N GLU A 84 6.12 2.69 -20.49
CA GLU A 84 6.38 4.00 -19.86
C GLU A 84 5.14 4.89 -19.79
N ALA A 85 4.31 4.90 -20.84
CA ALA A 85 3.09 5.70 -20.88
C ALA A 85 2.04 5.22 -19.84
N GLU A 86 1.90 3.90 -19.66
CA GLU A 86 1.02 3.33 -18.64
C GLU A 86 1.52 3.64 -17.24
N PHE A 87 2.84 3.54 -17.04
CA PHE A 87 3.47 3.87 -15.78
C PHE A 87 3.30 5.35 -15.43
N ASP A 88 3.54 6.27 -16.35
CA ASP A 88 3.38 7.72 -16.13
C ASP A 88 1.94 8.09 -15.73
N TYR A 89 0.96 7.47 -16.40
CA TYR A 89 -0.46 7.65 -16.09
C TYR A 89 -0.78 7.13 -14.68
N PHE A 90 -0.36 5.89 -14.38
CA PHE A 90 -0.57 5.28 -13.07
C PHE A 90 0.13 6.03 -11.94
N LEU A 91 1.36 6.51 -12.18
CA LEU A 91 2.18 7.20 -11.20
C LEU A 91 1.49 8.46 -10.65
N THR A 92 0.72 9.14 -11.50
CA THR A 92 -0.08 10.31 -11.08
C THR A 92 -1.18 9.91 -10.09
N TYR A 93 -1.88 8.81 -10.35
CA TYR A 93 -2.88 8.25 -9.45
C TYR A 93 -2.24 7.78 -8.14
N TYR A 94 -1.20 6.95 -8.23
CA TYR A 94 -0.51 6.37 -7.09
C TYR A 94 0.05 7.45 -6.16
N ARG A 95 0.68 8.49 -6.70
CA ARG A 95 1.18 9.63 -5.92
C ARG A 95 0.05 10.37 -5.20
N SER A 96 -1.05 10.64 -5.88
CA SER A 96 -2.18 11.37 -5.29
C SER A 96 -2.79 10.58 -4.12
N HIS A 97 -2.93 9.27 -4.27
CA HIS A 97 -3.39 8.37 -3.21
C HIS A 97 -2.41 8.35 -2.03
N PHE A 98 -1.10 8.29 -2.29
CA PHE A 98 -0.07 8.27 -1.24
C PHE A 98 -0.05 9.57 -0.42
N GLU A 99 -0.22 10.72 -1.07
CA GLU A 99 -0.31 12.02 -0.38
C GLU A 99 -1.53 12.11 0.53
N LEU A 100 -2.67 11.56 0.11
CA LEU A 100 -3.87 11.48 0.95
C LEU A 100 -3.62 10.58 2.15
N LEU A 101 -3.08 9.38 1.93
CA LEU A 101 -2.71 8.45 2.98
C LEU A 101 -1.76 9.09 4.00
N ARG A 102 -0.70 9.77 3.53
CA ARG A 102 0.24 10.48 4.42
C ARG A 102 -0.46 11.51 5.29
N ARG A 103 -1.40 12.27 4.74
CA ARG A 103 -2.17 13.27 5.50
C ARG A 103 -3.06 12.61 6.54
N GLU A 104 -3.76 11.54 6.18
CA GLU A 104 -4.62 10.78 7.09
C GLU A 104 -3.81 10.16 8.24
N LEU A 105 -2.66 9.56 7.93
CA LEU A 105 -1.76 8.98 8.92
C LEU A 105 -1.13 10.05 9.82
N SER A 106 -0.70 11.19 9.26
CA SER A 106 -0.09 12.28 10.03
C SER A 106 -1.09 13.04 10.90
N ALA A 107 -2.38 13.07 10.50
CA ALA A 107 -3.44 13.71 11.28
C ALA A 107 -3.89 12.87 12.49
N GLN A 108 -3.53 11.58 12.54
CA GLN A 108 -3.76 10.74 13.70
C GLN A 108 -2.63 10.98 14.72
N GLU A 109 -2.81 11.99 15.59
CA GLU A 109 -1.85 12.43 16.62
C GLU A 109 -1.36 11.33 17.60
N GLU A 110 -1.96 10.13 17.58
CA GLU A 110 -1.63 9.00 18.48
C GLU A 110 -0.83 7.87 17.82
N LEU A 111 -0.57 7.94 16.52
CA LEU A 111 0.18 6.89 15.82
C LEU A 111 1.66 7.23 15.73
N GLU A 112 2.37 7.10 16.85
CA GLU A 112 3.80 6.81 16.78
C GLU A 112 3.95 5.40 16.20
N PHE A 113 4.45 5.26 14.98
CA PHE A 113 4.81 3.96 14.43
C PHE A 113 6.31 3.74 14.68
N PRO A 114 6.71 3.12 15.81
CA PRO A 114 7.98 2.42 15.82
C PRO A 114 7.86 1.21 14.89
N ARG A 115 8.94 0.88 14.20
CA ARG A 115 9.27 -0.31 13.40
C ARG A 115 8.11 -1.12 12.79
N ALA A 116 8.26 -1.56 11.54
CA ALA A 116 7.37 -2.41 10.74
C ALA A 116 6.98 -3.78 11.36
N ARG A 117 7.34 -4.03 12.62
CA ARG A 117 6.93 -5.18 13.45
C ARG A 117 6.08 -4.82 14.68
N ASP A 118 5.72 -3.56 14.90
CA ASP A 118 4.98 -3.16 16.11
C ASP A 118 3.47 -3.11 15.92
N SER A 119 2.79 -3.31 17.05
CA SER A 119 1.32 -3.34 17.21
C SER A 119 0.56 -2.16 16.59
N ASN A 120 1.23 -1.05 16.26
CA ASN A 120 0.61 0.12 15.64
C ASN A 120 0.42 -0.05 14.12
N LEU A 121 1.35 -0.72 13.42
CA LEU A 121 1.15 -1.15 12.03
C LEU A 121 0.00 -2.14 11.93
N GLU A 122 -0.01 -3.15 12.80
CA GLU A 122 -1.11 -4.13 12.86
C GLU A 122 -2.46 -3.48 13.17
N LYS A 123 -2.52 -2.53 14.13
CA LYS A 123 -3.75 -1.77 14.42
C LYS A 123 -4.23 -0.98 13.21
N TYR A 124 -3.31 -0.33 12.48
CA TYR A 124 -3.69 0.45 11.31
C TYR A 124 -4.14 -0.45 10.16
N LEU A 125 -3.41 -1.51 9.87
CA LEU A 125 -3.81 -2.52 8.87
C LEU A 125 -5.16 -3.15 9.23
N SER A 126 -5.40 -3.45 10.51
CA SER A 126 -6.69 -3.96 10.99
C SER A 126 -7.81 -2.93 10.86
N ARG A 127 -7.55 -1.63 11.13
CA ARG A 127 -8.51 -0.54 10.91
C ARG A 127 -8.82 -0.35 9.43
N LEU A 128 -7.80 -0.35 8.57
CA LEU A 128 -7.95 -0.25 7.13
C LEU A 128 -8.75 -1.44 6.58
N LEU A 129 -8.42 -2.66 7.01
CA LEU A 129 -9.15 -3.87 6.66
C LEU A 129 -10.61 -3.78 7.14
N SER A 130 -10.85 -3.33 8.37
CA SER A 130 -12.20 -3.10 8.90
C SER A 130 -12.98 -2.04 8.10
N HIS A 131 -12.32 -0.97 7.67
CA HIS A 131 -12.92 0.09 6.86
C HIS A 131 -13.29 -0.43 5.46
N LEU A 132 -12.37 -1.14 4.81
CA LEU A 132 -12.62 -1.76 3.49
C LEU A 132 -13.77 -2.78 3.59
N LEU A 133 -13.82 -3.61 4.64
CA LEU A 133 -14.93 -4.52 4.90
C LEU A 133 -16.26 -3.80 5.17
N ALA A 134 -16.22 -2.66 5.87
CA ALA A 134 -17.42 -1.87 6.14
C ALA A 134 -18.00 -1.25 4.86
N GLN A 135 -17.15 -0.74 3.97
CA GLN A 135 -17.57 -0.22 2.67
C GLN A 135 -18.28 -1.30 1.82
N GLU A 136 -17.83 -2.56 1.86
CA GLU A 136 -18.50 -3.65 1.13
C GLU A 136 -19.91 -3.94 1.67
N ARG A 137 -20.13 -3.76 2.98
CA ARG A 137 -21.45 -3.98 3.61
C ARG A 137 -22.44 -2.86 3.30
N GLU A 138 -21.98 -1.62 3.16
CA GLU A 138 -22.84 -0.48 2.83
C GLU A 138 -23.31 -0.48 1.37
N VAL A 139 -22.49 -1.00 0.45
CA VAL A 139 -22.83 -1.06 -1.00
C VAL A 139 -23.79 -2.21 -1.33
N SER A 140 -23.98 -3.16 -0.40
CA SER A 140 -24.85 -4.33 -0.57
C SER A 140 -26.34 -4.09 -0.18
N HIS A 141 -26.73 -2.84 0.09
CA HIS A 141 -28.08 -2.45 0.55
C HIS A 141 -28.86 -1.57 -0.42
#